data_AF-A0A5M6ITF4-F1
#
_entry.id   AF-A0A5M6ITF4-F1
#
_cell.length_a   1.000
_cell.length_b   1.000
_cell.length_c   1.000
_cell.angle_alpha   90.00
_cell.angle_beta   90.00
_cell.angle_gamma   90.00
#
_symmetry.space_group_name_H-M   'P 1'
#
loop_
_entity.id
_entity.type
_entity.pdbx_description
1 polymer ?
#
loop_
_entity_poly.entity_id
_entity_poly.type
_entity_poly.pdbx_seq_one_letter_code
_entity_poly.pdbx_strand_id
1 'polypeptide(L)'
;MAGARRRLVHLAWLAQQTAAAERQILAAAEARLGEVQSDLVRLAPRALLDPVAGDRYRDLTLEKGQLAVVIARAKSILDPQPPIIGG
;
A
#
# COMPACT_ATOMS: atom_id res chain seq x y z
N MET A 1 -39.17 7.58 8.15
CA MET A 1 -38.07 6.72 8.65
C MET A 1 -37.48 5.76 7.60
N ALA A 2 -38.24 5.18 6.66
CA ALA A 2 -37.73 4.16 5.73
C ALA A 2 -36.61 4.61 4.74
N GLY A 3 -36.57 5.89 4.34
CA GLY A 3 -35.55 6.42 3.42
C GLY A 3 -34.17 6.62 4.05
N ALA A 4 -34.11 6.91 5.37
CA ALA A 4 -32.85 7.04 6.09
C ALA A 4 -32.16 5.67 6.24
N ARG A 5 -32.91 4.62 6.59
CA ARG A 5 -32.40 3.25 6.68
C ARG A 5 -31.84 2.73 5.35
N ARG A 6 -32.53 2.98 4.22
CA ARG A 6 -32.04 2.61 2.88
C ARG A 6 -30.74 3.31 2.51
N ARG A 7 -30.60 4.61 2.83
CA ARG A 7 -29.34 5.35 2.62
C ARG A 7 -28.20 4.78 3.46
N LEU A 8 -28.42 4.47 4.73
CA LEU A 8 -27.39 3.85 5.59
C LEU A 8 -26.94 2.48 5.05
N VAL A 9 -27.86 1.64 4.58
CA VAL A 9 -27.52 0.34 3.96
C VAL A 9 -26.69 0.54 2.69
N HIS A 10 -27.05 1.51 1.85
CA HIS A 10 -26.29 1.81 0.64
C HIS A 10 -24.88 2.32 0.94
N LEU A 11 -24.73 3.22 1.93
CA LEU A 11 -23.42 3.71 2.37
C LEU A 11 -22.56 2.60 2.97
N ALA A 12 -23.14 1.69 3.77
CA ALA A 12 -22.44 0.53 4.32
C ALA A 12 -21.95 -0.42 3.22
N TRP A 13 -22.76 -0.65 2.18
CA TRP A 13 -22.38 -1.47 1.03
C TRP A 13 -21.26 -0.84 0.20
N LEU A 14 -21.28 0.48 0.00
CA LEU A 14 -20.18 1.20 -0.65
C LEU A 14 -18.90 1.13 0.19
N ALA A 15 -18.98 1.34 1.50
CA ALA A 15 -17.84 1.25 2.40
C ALA A 15 -17.20 -0.16 2.40
N GLN A 16 -18.03 -1.21 2.34
CA GLN A 16 -17.54 -2.59 2.23
C GLN A 16 -16.78 -2.85 0.92
N GLN A 17 -17.27 -2.35 -0.20
CA GLN A 17 -16.55 -2.47 -1.47
C GLN A 17 -15.23 -1.72 -1.48
N THR A 18 -15.21 -0.50 -0.92
CA THR A 18 -13.97 0.25 -0.75
C THR A 18 -12.98 -0.54 0.09
N ALA A 19 -13.42 -1.08 1.24
CA ALA A 19 -12.56 -1.92 2.07
C ALA A 19 -12.06 -3.18 1.35
N ALA A 20 -12.88 -3.82 0.51
CA ALA A 20 -12.46 -4.97 -0.27
C ALA A 20 -11.40 -4.60 -1.32
N ALA A 21 -11.58 -3.50 -2.04
CA ALA A 21 -10.61 -2.99 -3.01
C ALA A 21 -9.28 -2.61 -2.33
N GLU A 22 -9.34 -1.92 -1.19
CA GLU A 22 -8.13 -1.54 -0.44
C GLU A 22 -7.36 -2.74 0.09
N ARG A 23 -8.04 -3.82 0.50
CA ARG A 23 -7.35 -5.09 0.87
C ARG A 23 -6.61 -5.71 -0.31
N GLN A 24 -7.19 -5.64 -1.51
CA GLN A 24 -6.54 -6.15 -2.73
C GLN A 24 -5.30 -5.32 -3.09
N ILE A 25 -5.42 -3.99 -3.01
CA ILE A 25 -4.29 -3.06 -3.21
C ILE A 25 -3.20 -3.34 -2.19
N LEU A 26 -3.56 -3.48 -0.91
CA LEU A 26 -2.61 -3.77 0.16
C LEU A 26 -1.87 -5.09 -0.09
N ALA A 27 -2.59 -6.16 -0.38
CA ALA A 27 -1.99 -7.47 -0.64
C ALA A 27 -1.04 -7.44 -1.85
N ALA A 28 -1.44 -6.77 -2.94
CA ALA A 28 -0.60 -6.62 -4.13
C ALA A 28 0.66 -5.79 -3.84
N ALA A 29 0.54 -4.69 -3.09
CA ALA A 29 1.67 -3.85 -2.73
C ALA A 29 2.64 -4.55 -1.77
N GLU A 30 2.14 -5.32 -0.80
CA GLU A 30 2.98 -6.12 0.12
C GLU A 30 3.71 -7.25 -0.62
N ALA A 31 3.04 -7.94 -1.54
CA ALA A 31 3.68 -8.96 -2.38
C ALA A 31 4.79 -8.35 -3.24
N ARG A 32 4.51 -7.23 -3.92
CA ARG A 32 5.50 -6.54 -4.75
C ARG A 32 6.66 -6.01 -3.93
N LEU A 33 6.40 -5.50 -2.72
CA LEU A 33 7.45 -5.05 -1.81
C LEU A 33 8.40 -6.21 -1.43
N GLY A 34 7.87 -7.41 -1.19
CA GLY A 34 8.68 -8.60 -0.95
C GLY A 34 9.59 -8.97 -2.13
N GLU A 35 9.08 -8.88 -3.35
CA GLU A 35 9.87 -9.07 -4.58
C GLU A 35 10.99 -8.03 -4.71
N VAL A 36 10.65 -6.74 -4.58
CA VAL A 36 11.60 -5.62 -4.67
C VAL A 36 12.70 -5.74 -3.62
N GLN A 37 12.35 -6.11 -2.38
CA GLN A 37 13.35 -6.33 -1.32
C GLN A 37 14.29 -7.49 -1.66
N SER A 38 13.74 -8.58 -2.21
CA SER A 38 14.55 -9.73 -2.64
C SER A 38 15.48 -9.35 -3.79
N ASP A 39 15.00 -8.56 -4.75
CA ASP A 39 15.80 -8.04 -5.87
C ASP A 39 16.92 -7.12 -5.39
N LEU A 40 16.63 -6.20 -4.47
CA LEU A 40 17.62 -5.30 -3.89
C LEU A 40 18.76 -6.07 -3.23
N VAL A 41 18.46 -7.10 -2.43
CA VAL A 41 19.48 -7.94 -1.79
C VAL A 41 20.36 -8.64 -2.84
N ARG A 42 19.76 -9.15 -3.92
CA ARG A 42 20.49 -9.81 -5.01
C ARG A 42 21.35 -8.85 -5.83
N LEU A 43 20.86 -7.64 -6.09
CA LEU A 43 21.54 -6.62 -6.91
C LEU A 43 22.62 -5.85 -6.15
N ALA A 44 22.47 -5.67 -4.83
CA ALA A 44 23.38 -4.88 -4.00
C ALA A 44 24.88 -5.11 -4.28
N PRO A 45 25.42 -6.35 -4.33
CA PRO A 45 26.85 -6.54 -4.58
C PRO A 45 27.28 -6.14 -6.00
N ARG A 46 26.39 -6.22 -6.99
CA ARG A 46 26.69 -5.89 -8.39
C ARG A 46 26.53 -4.41 -8.69
N ALA A 47 25.65 -3.73 -7.97
CA ALA A 47 25.33 -2.31 -8.17
C ALA A 47 26.54 -1.37 -8.01
N LEU A 48 27.57 -1.80 -7.26
CA LEU A 48 28.82 -1.03 -7.08
C LEU A 48 29.82 -1.19 -8.22
N LEU A 49 29.69 -2.25 -9.02
CA LEU A 49 30.68 -2.66 -10.01
C LEU A 49 30.19 -2.51 -11.45
N ASP A 50 28.87 -2.50 -11.64
CA ASP A 50 28.21 -2.41 -12.94
C ASP A 50 27.21 -1.23 -12.92
N PRO A 51 27.42 -0.20 -13.75
CA PRO A 51 26.50 0.94 -13.85
C PRO A 51 25.06 0.54 -14.17
N VAL A 52 24.83 -0.48 -15.00
CA VAL A 52 23.48 -0.94 -15.35
C VAL A 52 22.80 -1.58 -14.13
N ALA A 53 23.55 -2.38 -13.37
CA ALA A 53 23.08 -2.93 -12.10
C ALA A 53 22.83 -1.81 -11.07
N GLY A 54 23.67 -0.76 -11.07
CA GLY A 54 23.53 0.42 -10.23
C GLY A 54 22.24 1.19 -10.50
N ASP A 55 21.94 1.47 -11.76
CA ASP A 55 20.69 2.13 -12.18
C ASP A 55 19.48 1.30 -11.77
N ARG A 56 19.52 -0.02 -12.02
CA ARG A 56 18.42 -0.91 -11.62
C ARG A 56 18.22 -0.95 -10.10
N TYR A 57 19.30 -0.94 -9.33
CA TYR A 57 19.22 -0.89 -7.86
C TYR A 57 18.61 0.43 -7.36
N ARG A 58 18.97 1.56 -8.00
CA ARG A 58 18.37 2.87 -7.69
C ARG A 58 16.86 2.86 -7.98
N ASP A 59 16.44 2.35 -9.13
CA ASP A 59 15.03 2.27 -9.51
C ASP A 59 14.22 1.45 -8.49
N LEU A 60 14.73 0.28 -8.10
CA LEU A 60 14.09 -0.58 -7.10
C LEU A 60 14.03 0.09 -5.71
N THR A 61 15.02 0.90 -5.36
CA THR A 61 15.01 1.67 -4.11
C THR A 61 13.91 2.72 -4.12
N LEU A 62 13.70 3.41 -5.24
CA LEU A 62 12.60 4.36 -5.41
C LEU A 62 11.24 3.66 -5.36
N GLU A 63 11.11 2.53 -6.08
CA GLU A 63 9.90 1.70 -6.07
C GLU A 63 9.54 1.24 -4.65
N LYS A 64 10.52 0.78 -3.87
CA LYS A 64 10.33 0.41 -2.45
C LYS A 64 9.73 1.57 -1.65
N GLY A 65 10.23 2.80 -1.85
CA GLY A 65 9.70 3.99 -1.18
C GLY A 65 8.24 4.27 -1.55
N GLN A 66 7.91 4.16 -2.85
CA GLN A 66 6.54 4.34 -3.34
C GLN A 66 5.59 3.27 -2.78
N LEU A 67 6.01 2.01 -2.75
CA LEU A 67 5.24 0.91 -2.17
C LEU A 67 4.96 1.12 -0.68
N ALA A 68 5.92 1.64 0.08
CA ALA A 68 5.72 1.96 1.49
C ALA A 68 4.59 3.00 1.69
N VAL A 69 4.53 4.02 0.83
CA VAL A 69 3.45 5.03 0.86
C VAL A 69 2.10 4.41 0.53
N VAL A 70 2.03 3.56 -0.51
CA VAL A 70 0.80 2.86 -0.90
C VAL A 70 0.29 1.97 0.24
N ILE A 71 1.17 1.18 0.85
CA ILE A 71 0.84 0.30 1.98
C ILE A 71 0.33 1.11 3.17
N ALA A 72 1.00 2.21 3.52
CA ALA A 72 0.58 3.07 4.63
C ALA A 72 -0.81 3.66 4.38
N ARG A 73 -1.10 4.09 3.15
CA ARG A 73 -2.40 4.64 2.75
C ARG A 73 -3.51 3.58 2.78
N ALA A 74 -3.26 2.39 2.24
CA ALA A 74 -4.25 1.31 2.28
C ALA A 74 -4.56 0.91 3.73
N LYS A 75 -3.54 0.83 4.59
CA LYS A 75 -3.71 0.55 6.03
C LYS A 75 -4.53 1.61 6.75
N SER A 76 -4.33 2.91 6.46
CA SER A 76 -5.11 3.97 7.11
C SER A 76 -6.58 3.98 6.71
N ILE A 77 -6.93 3.48 5.53
CA ILE A 77 -8.32 3.34 5.08
C ILE A 77 -8.98 2.10 5.71
N LEU A 78 -8.22 1.01 5.87
CA LEU A 78 -8.71 -0.25 6.43
C LEU A 78 -8.84 -0.23 7.96
N ASP A 79 -7.96 0.49 8.64
CA ASP A 79 -7.98 0.70 10.09
C ASP A 79 -7.89 2.21 10.39
N PRO A 80 -8.98 2.95 10.19
CA PRO A 80 -9.02 4.38 10.47
C PRO A 80 -8.93 4.57 11.99
N GLN A 81 -7.75 4.94 12.47
CA GLN A 81 -7.56 5.34 13.86
C GLN A 81 -8.50 6.51 14.18
N PRO A 82 -9.25 6.47 15.29
CA PRO A 82 -10.08 7.59 15.69
C PRO A 82 -9.19 8.82 15.91
N PRO A 83 -9.66 10.04 15.58
CA PRO A 83 -8.88 11.24 15.85
C PRO A 83 -8.58 11.28 17.35
N ILE A 84 -7.30 11.43 17.71
CA ILE A 84 -6.90 11.74 19.08
C ILE A 84 -7.44 13.16 19.35
N ILE A 85 -8.63 13.23 19.94
CA ILE A 85 -9.13 14.48 20.50
C ILE A 85 -8.33 14.69 21.78
N GLY A 86 -7.21 15.41 21.67
CA GLY A 86 -6.46 15.88 22.82
C GLY A 86 -7.37 16.71 23.72
N GLY A 87 -7.43 16.33 24.99
CA GLY A 87 -8.16 17.04 26.05
C GLY A 87 -7.44 18.28 26.56
#